data_AF-A0AB36YSR2-F1
#
_entry.id   AF-A0AB36YSR2-F1
#
_cell.length_a   1.000
_cell.length_b   1.000
_cell.length_c   1.000
_cell.angle_alpha   90.00
_cell.angle_beta   90.00
_cell.angle_gamma   90.00
#
_symmetry.space_group_name_H-M   'P 1'
#
loop_
_entity.id
_entity.type
_entity.pdbx_description
1 polymer ?
#
loop_
_entity_poly.entity_id
_entity_poly.type
_entity_poly.pdbx_seq_one_letter_code
_entity_poly.pdbx_strand_id
1 'polypeptide(L)'
;MPTENRSSNTEMVSELLPCPFCGQQDVLIERLDNDASVVICQGLTGPHEACLACGPVGVAQNEGEEQPGRDKAVELWNSRAQQHQGEPVLWRYRKTPARGWFYSVHKRSAEIALRDGYIVEEFYAHTDPGDVERLRGENKQLKDLLRKLSKACKDKLAIIESQRAELAERDGLLDRVVDHANFWRDHPYAEVVEAIARDYKALSASAESSAPVAQA
;
A
#
# COMPACT_ATOMS: atom_id res chain seq x y z
N MET A 1 15.28 37.15 64.12
CA MET A 1 14.66 37.28 62.79
C MET A 1 14.56 35.89 62.18
N PRO A 2 13.36 35.32 61.99
CA PRO A 2 13.18 34.15 61.16
C PRO A 2 12.91 34.60 59.72
N THR A 3 13.75 34.18 58.78
CA THR A 3 13.54 34.37 57.35
C THR A 3 12.52 33.34 56.86
N GLU A 4 11.28 33.79 56.66
CA GLU A 4 10.29 33.06 55.89
C GLU A 4 10.69 33.12 54.41
N ASN A 5 11.19 32.01 53.88
CA ASN A 5 11.36 31.85 52.43
C ASN A 5 10.26 30.93 51.90
N ARG A 6 9.05 31.47 51.82
CA ARG A 6 7.91 30.80 51.19
C ARG A 6 7.91 31.15 49.70
N SER A 7 8.85 30.57 48.96
CA SER A 7 8.88 30.67 47.50
C SER A 7 7.75 29.81 46.95
N SER A 8 6.60 30.44 46.68
CA SER A 8 5.44 29.82 46.05
C SER A 8 5.56 29.97 44.53
N ASN A 9 6.49 29.24 43.92
CA ASN A 9 6.48 29.01 42.48
C ASN A 9 5.66 27.75 42.22
N THR A 10 4.34 27.89 42.28
CA THR A 10 3.44 26.92 41.67
C THR A 10 3.53 27.15 40.16
N GLU A 11 4.57 26.58 39.53
CA GLU A 11 4.58 26.41 38.09
C GLU A 11 3.28 25.70 37.69
N MET A 12 2.59 26.24 36.69
CA MET A 12 1.36 25.67 36.16
C MET A 12 1.69 24.34 35.46
N VAL A 13 1.90 23.29 36.25
CA VAL A 13 1.81 21.92 35.76
C VAL A 13 0.38 21.79 35.26
N SER A 14 0.21 21.71 33.94
CA SER A 14 -1.10 21.52 33.34
C SER A 14 -1.74 20.31 34.01
N GLU A 15 -2.89 20.49 34.65
CA GLU A 15 -3.61 19.39 35.29
C GLU A 15 -3.80 18.27 34.25
N LEU A 16 -3.43 17.05 34.62
CA LEU A 16 -3.60 15.88 33.77
C LEU A 16 -5.09 15.73 33.44
N LEU A 17 -5.42 15.63 32.15
CA LEU A 17 -6.78 15.38 31.72
C LEU A 17 -7.17 13.91 31.94
N PRO A 18 -8.47 13.61 32.10
CA PRO A 18 -8.95 12.24 32.23
C PRO A 18 -8.49 11.38 31.05
N CYS A 19 -8.36 10.07 31.29
CA CYS A 19 -7.95 9.12 30.27
C CYS A 19 -8.86 9.17 29.03
N PRO A 20 -8.32 9.35 27.81
CA PRO A 20 -9.12 9.41 26.58
C PRO A 20 -9.88 8.12 26.26
N PHE A 21 -9.53 7.00 26.92
CA PHE A 21 -10.08 5.69 26.62
C PHE A 21 -11.16 5.25 27.61
N CYS A 22 -10.98 5.52 28.90
CA CYS A 22 -11.92 5.10 29.95
C CYS A 22 -12.54 6.26 30.74
N GLY A 23 -12.11 7.50 30.50
CA GLY A 23 -12.59 8.70 31.20
C GLY A 23 -12.18 8.81 32.67
N GLN A 24 -11.40 7.86 33.20
CA GLN A 24 -10.94 7.88 34.59
C GLN A 24 -9.77 8.85 34.79
N GLN A 25 -9.68 9.42 35.98
CA GLN A 25 -8.64 10.37 36.38
C GLN A 25 -7.46 9.70 37.10
N ASP A 26 -7.54 8.38 37.31
CA ASP A 26 -6.48 7.60 37.95
C ASP A 26 -5.37 7.32 36.93
N VAL A 27 -4.31 8.11 37.00
CA VAL A 27 -3.16 8.10 36.08
C VAL A 27 -1.86 8.19 36.87
N LEU A 28 -0.88 7.38 36.47
CA LEU A 28 0.49 7.40 36.97
C LEU A 28 1.40 8.02 35.90
N ILE A 29 2.36 8.84 36.30
CA ILE A 29 3.48 9.20 35.41
C ILE A 29 4.69 8.37 35.84
N GLU A 30 5.16 7.50 34.94
CA GLU A 30 6.31 6.64 35.18
C GLU A 30 7.53 7.16 34.41
N ARG A 31 8.69 7.16 35.08
CA ARG A 31 9.98 7.43 34.44
C ARG A 31 10.46 6.16 33.75
N LEU A 32 10.72 6.23 32.45
CA LEU A 32 11.17 5.07 31.66
C LEU A 32 12.69 4.88 31.72
N ASP A 33 13.41 5.97 31.54
CA ASP A 33 14.88 6.00 31.46
C ASP A 33 15.42 7.33 32.01
N ASN A 34 16.66 7.67 31.68
CA ASN A 34 17.30 8.86 32.22
C ASN A 34 16.73 10.17 31.65
N ASP A 35 16.08 10.11 30.49
CA ASP A 35 15.67 11.25 29.70
C ASP A 35 14.20 11.21 29.25
N ALA A 36 13.39 10.25 29.73
CA ALA A 36 12.00 10.13 29.32
C ALA A 36 11.04 9.63 30.40
N SER A 37 9.77 10.00 30.20
CA SER A 37 8.63 9.62 31.05
C SER A 37 7.40 9.28 30.21
N VAL A 38 6.45 8.57 30.80
CA VAL A 38 5.19 8.17 30.18
C VAL A 38 4.03 8.30 31.16
N VAL A 39 2.83 8.62 30.65
CA VAL A 39 1.59 8.60 31.44
C VAL A 39 0.89 7.25 31.25
N ILE A 40 0.42 6.61 32.31
CA ILE A 40 -0.26 5.31 32.30
C ILE A 40 -1.55 5.42 33.08
N CYS A 41 -2.69 5.08 32.47
CA CYS A 41 -3.97 5.03 33.18
C CYS A 41 -4.09 3.78 34.05
N GLN A 42 -4.46 3.98 35.32
CA GLN A 42 -4.74 2.90 36.28
C GLN A 42 -6.23 2.74 36.58
N GLY A 43 -7.08 3.55 35.96
CA GLY A 43 -8.53 3.52 36.16
C GLY A 43 -9.14 2.13 35.91
N LEU A 44 -9.96 1.69 36.86
CA LEU A 44 -10.67 0.41 36.79
C LEU A 44 -11.81 0.47 35.77
N THR A 45 -11.83 -0.47 34.82
CA THR A 45 -12.88 -0.64 33.81
C THR A 45 -13.85 -1.79 34.17
N GLY A 46 -13.52 -2.55 35.22
CA GLY A 46 -14.34 -3.62 35.76
C GLY A 46 -13.84 -4.07 37.14
N PRO A 47 -14.45 -5.11 37.75
CA PRO A 47 -14.09 -5.56 39.10
C PRO A 47 -12.64 -6.01 39.25
N HIS A 48 -12.01 -6.49 38.17
CA HIS A 48 -10.63 -6.99 38.14
C HIS A 48 -9.86 -6.54 36.90
N GLU A 49 -10.30 -5.46 36.26
CA GLU A 49 -9.73 -4.97 35.01
C GLU A 49 -9.35 -3.49 35.15
N ALA A 50 -8.12 -3.15 34.79
CA ALA A 50 -7.62 -1.78 34.72
C ALA A 50 -7.39 -1.38 33.26
N CYS A 51 -7.53 -0.09 32.97
CA CYS A 51 -7.40 0.43 31.62
C CYS A 51 -5.99 0.24 31.05
N LEU A 52 -4.95 0.55 31.83
CA LEU A 52 -3.54 0.43 31.45
C LEU A 52 -3.17 1.14 30.14
N ALA A 53 -3.99 2.10 29.70
CA ALA A 53 -3.70 2.86 28.50
C ALA A 53 -2.45 3.72 28.74
N CYS A 54 -1.43 3.49 27.90
CA CYS A 54 -0.20 4.26 27.92
C CYS A 54 -0.27 5.45 26.96
N GLY A 55 0.19 6.60 27.45
CA GLY A 55 0.40 7.81 26.68
C GLY A 55 1.64 7.72 25.79
N PRO A 56 1.82 8.72 24.91
CA PRO A 56 3.09 8.92 24.23
C PRO A 56 4.24 9.15 25.23
N VAL A 57 5.45 8.77 24.86
CA VAL A 57 6.66 9.02 25.66
C VAL A 57 7.06 10.48 25.51
N GLY A 58 7.16 11.18 26.63
CA GLY A 58 7.74 12.51 26.70
C GLY A 58 9.23 12.41 26.94
N VAL A 59 10.02 13.09 26.11
CA VAL A 59 11.49 13.19 26.25
C VAL A 59 11.83 14.52 26.91
N ALA A 60 12.89 14.53 27.70
CA ALA A 60 13.43 15.69 28.38
C ALA A 60 13.69 16.83 27.40
N GLN A 61 13.23 18.02 27.77
CA GLN A 61 13.37 19.24 26.99
C GLN A 61 14.52 20.11 27.52
N ASN A 62 14.87 19.98 28.80
CA ASN A 62 16.01 20.67 29.41
C ASN A 62 16.62 19.89 30.60
N GLU A 63 17.84 20.25 30.99
CA GLU A 63 18.61 19.57 32.06
C GLU A 63 18.09 19.84 33.49
N GLY A 64 17.17 20.79 33.66
CA GLY A 64 16.67 21.21 34.98
C GLY A 64 15.38 20.51 35.42
N GLU A 65 14.86 19.57 34.64
CA GLU A 65 13.61 18.88 34.93
C GLU A 65 13.73 17.97 36.17
N GLU A 66 12.80 18.13 37.12
CA GLU A 66 12.73 17.28 38.32
C GLU A 66 12.55 15.80 37.96
N GLN A 67 11.69 15.53 36.97
CA GLN A 67 11.55 14.24 36.32
C GLN A 67 11.70 14.43 34.80
N PRO A 68 12.79 13.91 34.19
CA PRO A 68 13.04 14.04 32.75
C PRO A 68 11.88 13.56 31.89
N GLY A 69 11.41 14.41 30.99
CA GLY A 69 10.34 14.16 30.03
C GLY A 69 8.92 14.19 30.60
N ARG A 70 8.75 14.47 31.91
CA ARG A 70 7.45 14.45 32.59
C ARG A 70 6.47 15.42 31.94
N ASP A 71 6.86 16.69 31.82
CA ASP A 71 5.94 17.73 31.33
C ASP A 71 5.57 17.51 29.88
N LYS A 72 6.51 17.00 29.07
CA LYS A 72 6.23 16.62 27.70
C LYS A 72 5.26 15.43 27.62
N ALA A 73 5.40 14.45 28.51
CA ALA A 73 4.48 13.32 28.57
C ALA A 73 3.05 13.77 28.95
N VAL A 74 2.93 14.71 29.89
CA VAL A 74 1.64 15.32 30.27
C VAL A 74 1.05 16.12 29.12
N GLU A 75 1.84 16.96 28.43
CA GLU A 75 1.39 17.73 27.26
C GLU A 75 0.83 16.82 26.16
N LEU A 76 1.56 15.73 25.83
CA LEU A 76 1.14 14.77 24.81
C LEU A 76 -0.10 13.97 25.24
N TRP A 77 -0.17 13.56 26.50
CA TRP A 77 -1.36 12.92 27.07
C TRP A 77 -2.58 13.83 26.99
N ASN A 78 -2.44 15.09 27.40
CA ASN A 78 -3.51 16.06 27.39
C ASN A 78 -3.94 16.42 25.97
N SER A 79 -2.99 16.53 25.03
CA SER A 79 -3.31 16.72 23.61
C SER A 79 -4.16 15.57 23.08
N ARG A 80 -3.82 14.33 23.43
CA ARG A 80 -4.62 13.15 23.09
C ARG A 80 -5.98 13.17 23.78
N ALA A 81 -6.04 13.47 25.08
CA ALA A 81 -7.28 13.55 25.84
C ALA A 81 -8.25 14.59 25.22
N GLN A 82 -7.73 15.75 24.81
CA GLN A 82 -8.51 16.80 24.12
C GLN A 82 -9.04 16.32 22.76
N GLN A 83 -8.27 15.54 21.99
CA GLN A 83 -8.74 14.98 20.73
C GLN A 83 -9.94 14.05 20.90
N HIS A 84 -10.06 13.39 22.05
CA HIS A 84 -11.16 12.50 22.42
C HIS A 84 -12.30 13.23 23.16
N GLN A 85 -12.27 14.56 23.25
CA GLN A 85 -13.40 15.34 23.77
C GLN A 85 -14.40 15.68 22.65
N GLY A 86 -15.69 15.47 22.92
CA GLY A 86 -16.80 15.79 22.00
C GLY A 86 -17.63 14.57 21.60
N GLU A 87 -18.54 14.75 20.64
CA GLU A 87 -19.26 13.61 20.05
C GLU A 87 -18.35 12.88 19.04
N PRO A 88 -18.31 11.53 19.05
CA PRO A 88 -17.66 10.77 18.01
C PRO A 88 -18.24 11.14 16.63
N VAL A 89 -17.37 11.22 15.62
CA VAL A 89 -17.78 11.47 14.24
C VAL A 89 -18.14 10.19 13.49
N LEU A 90 -17.67 9.05 13.99
CA LEU A 90 -17.85 7.76 13.37
C LEU A 90 -17.83 6.67 14.44
N TRP A 91 -18.62 5.62 14.22
CA TRP A 91 -18.57 4.38 14.98
C TRP A 91 -18.22 3.25 14.04
N ARG A 92 -17.34 2.36 14.48
CA ARG A 92 -17.12 1.07 13.83
C ARG A 92 -17.64 -0.04 14.72
N TYR A 93 -18.22 -1.07 14.12
CA TYR A 93 -18.72 -2.22 14.87
C TYR A 93 -18.49 -3.53 14.13
N ARG A 94 -18.23 -4.60 14.90
CA ARG A 94 -18.06 -5.96 14.36
C ARG A 94 -18.69 -7.00 15.28
N LYS A 95 -19.16 -8.08 14.68
CA LYS A 95 -19.64 -9.26 15.42
C LYS A 95 -18.51 -10.29 15.43
N THR A 96 -18.00 -10.67 16.58
CA THR A 96 -17.03 -11.77 16.67
C THR A 96 -17.73 -13.07 16.25
N PRO A 97 -17.16 -13.91 15.36
CA PRO A 97 -15.80 -13.92 14.82
C PRO A 97 -15.64 -13.31 13.41
N ALA A 98 -16.59 -12.49 12.94
CA ALA A 98 -16.53 -11.90 11.60
C ALA A 98 -15.24 -11.07 11.37
N ARG A 99 -14.67 -11.19 10.17
CA ARG A 99 -13.41 -10.52 9.78
C ARG A 99 -13.55 -9.03 9.44
N GLY A 100 -14.77 -8.56 9.17
CA GLY A 100 -15.00 -7.21 8.66
C GLY A 100 -15.53 -6.23 9.73
N TRP A 101 -15.06 -5.00 9.67
CA TRP A 101 -15.65 -3.87 10.39
C TRP A 101 -16.75 -3.23 9.54
N PHE A 102 -17.89 -2.93 10.18
CA PHE A 102 -18.90 -2.03 9.64
C PHE A 102 -18.68 -0.63 10.20
N TYR A 103 -19.11 0.39 9.47
CA TYR A 103 -18.93 1.79 9.82
C TYR A 103 -20.28 2.53 9.76
N SER A 104 -20.53 3.42 10.70
CA SER A 104 -21.70 4.31 10.67
C SER A 104 -21.37 5.66 11.28
N VAL A 105 -21.94 6.71 10.70
CA VAL A 105 -21.89 8.09 11.23
C VAL A 105 -23.07 8.37 12.19
N HIS A 106 -23.94 7.39 12.42
CA HIS A 106 -25.12 7.54 13.27
C HIS A 106 -24.93 6.78 14.59
N LYS A 107 -24.91 7.52 15.71
CA LYS A 107 -24.84 6.97 17.07
C LYS A 107 -25.88 5.88 17.33
N ARG A 108 -27.12 6.10 16.86
CA ARG A 108 -28.23 5.14 17.02
C ARG A 108 -27.92 3.77 16.42
N SER A 109 -27.21 3.72 15.29
CA SER A 109 -26.81 2.46 14.66
C SER A 109 -25.78 1.72 15.51
N ALA A 110 -24.84 2.45 16.11
CA ALA A 110 -23.84 1.90 17.01
C ALA A 110 -24.48 1.37 18.31
N GLU A 111 -25.45 2.08 18.87
CA GLU A 111 -26.19 1.65 20.06
C GLU A 111 -26.99 0.36 19.82
N ILE A 112 -27.64 0.24 18.65
CA ILE A 112 -28.34 -1.00 18.25
C ILE A 112 -27.32 -2.14 18.09
N ALA A 113 -26.20 -1.90 17.41
CA ALA A 113 -25.17 -2.90 17.24
C ALA A 113 -24.60 -3.39 18.59
N LEU A 114 -24.34 -2.47 19.53
CA LEU A 114 -23.88 -2.82 20.87
C LEU A 114 -24.90 -3.71 21.60
N ARG A 115 -26.19 -3.36 21.52
CA ARG A 115 -27.29 -4.15 22.10
C ARG A 115 -27.39 -5.55 21.48
N ASP A 116 -27.09 -5.67 20.19
CA ASP A 116 -27.08 -6.92 19.44
C ASP A 116 -25.79 -7.75 19.64
N GLY A 117 -24.94 -7.33 20.58
CA GLY A 117 -23.70 -8.04 20.96
C GLY A 117 -22.52 -7.79 20.04
N TYR A 118 -22.52 -6.69 19.27
CA TYR A 118 -21.35 -6.27 18.51
C TYR A 118 -20.36 -5.53 19.42
N ILE A 119 -19.07 -5.68 19.12
CA ILE A 119 -18.04 -4.80 19.66
C ILE A 119 -18.16 -3.48 18.90
N VAL A 120 -18.30 -2.38 19.62
CA VAL A 120 -18.42 -1.02 19.07
C VAL A 120 -17.22 -0.20 19.51
N GLU A 121 -16.62 0.53 18.58
CA GLU A 121 -15.56 1.49 18.85
C GLU A 121 -15.89 2.86 18.27
N GLU A 122 -15.56 3.90 19.01
CA GLU A 122 -15.81 5.30 18.68
C GLU A 122 -14.59 5.95 18.02
N PHE A 123 -14.83 6.76 17.00
CA PHE A 123 -13.81 7.52 16.28
C PHE A 123 -14.11 9.00 16.41
N TYR A 124 -13.11 9.77 16.83
CA TYR A 124 -13.20 11.22 17.03
C TYR A 124 -12.55 11.97 15.86
N ALA A 125 -13.02 13.19 15.61
CA ALA A 125 -12.64 13.99 14.43
C ALA A 125 -11.15 14.33 14.38
N HIS A 126 -10.51 14.39 15.54
CA HIS A 126 -9.17 14.94 15.67
C HIS A 126 -8.13 13.82 15.64
N THR A 127 -7.78 13.40 14.44
CA THR A 127 -6.52 12.65 14.25
C THR A 127 -5.34 13.60 14.52
N ASP A 128 -4.28 13.11 15.15
CA ASP A 128 -3.05 13.87 15.37
C ASP A 128 -2.56 14.48 14.03
N PRO A 129 -2.38 15.81 13.93
CA PRO A 129 -1.81 16.45 12.74
C PRO A 129 -0.50 15.79 12.26
N GLY A 130 0.33 15.31 13.20
CA GLY A 130 1.55 14.57 12.90
C GLY A 130 1.28 13.23 12.21
N ASP A 131 0.24 12.50 12.62
CA ASP A 131 -0.19 11.28 11.96
C ASP A 131 -0.74 11.54 10.55
N VAL A 132 -1.47 12.64 10.37
CA VAL A 132 -1.97 13.05 9.05
C VAL A 132 -0.81 13.34 8.10
N GLU A 133 0.20 14.09 8.54
CA GLU A 133 1.37 14.39 7.71
C GLU A 133 2.23 13.14 7.41
N ARG A 134 2.41 12.26 8.40
CA ARG A 134 3.06 10.95 8.19
C ARG A 134 2.33 10.13 7.13
N LEU A 135 1.01 9.97 7.26
CA LEU A 135 0.17 9.22 6.32
C LEU A 135 0.13 9.86 4.93
N ARG A 136 0.25 11.20 4.82
CA ARG A 136 0.41 11.89 3.54
C ARG A 136 1.75 11.54 2.89
N GLY A 137 2.82 11.49 3.67
CA GLY A 137 4.14 11.03 3.23
C GLY A 137 4.12 9.59 2.71
N GLU A 138 3.56 8.67 3.50
CA GLU A 138 3.41 7.26 3.13
C GLU A 138 2.54 7.08 1.86
N ASN A 139 1.42 7.80 1.76
CA ASN A 139 0.56 7.78 0.57
C ASN A 139 1.29 8.29 -0.68
N LYS A 140 2.11 9.32 -0.55
CA LYS A 140 2.92 9.83 -1.67
C LYS A 140 3.91 8.77 -2.13
N GLN A 141 4.62 8.13 -1.19
CA GLN A 141 5.56 7.04 -1.50
C GLN A 141 4.87 5.86 -2.19
N LEU A 142 3.70 5.43 -1.69
CA LEU A 142 2.92 4.36 -2.30
C LEU A 142 2.46 4.71 -3.72
N LYS A 143 1.99 5.94 -3.95
CA LYS A 143 1.62 6.42 -5.29
C LYS A 143 2.80 6.47 -6.25
N ASP A 144 3.98 6.84 -5.77
CA ASP A 144 5.21 6.83 -6.58
C ASP A 144 5.62 5.39 -6.92
N LEU A 145 5.56 4.47 -5.96
CA LEU A 145 5.86 3.06 -6.17
C LEU A 145 4.90 2.42 -7.19
N LEU A 146 3.60 2.70 -7.06
CA LEU A 146 2.57 2.20 -7.97
C LEU A 146 2.80 2.70 -9.40
N ARG A 147 3.20 3.96 -9.58
CA ARG A 147 3.59 4.51 -10.89
C ARG A 147 4.81 3.79 -11.48
N LYS A 148 5.84 3.53 -10.67
CA LYS A 148 7.04 2.79 -11.11
C LYS A 148 6.69 1.36 -11.55
N LEU A 149 5.91 0.64 -10.74
CA LEU A 149 5.47 -0.72 -11.07
C LEU A 149 4.61 -0.75 -12.34
N SER A 150 3.67 0.18 -12.47
CA SER A 150 2.85 0.28 -13.70
C SER A 150 3.70 0.47 -14.94
N LYS A 151 4.75 1.30 -14.86
CA LYS A 151 5.68 1.50 -15.99
C LYS A 151 6.45 0.22 -16.30
N ALA A 152 7.04 -0.43 -15.30
CA ALA A 152 7.79 -1.67 -15.48
C ALA A 152 6.93 -2.78 -16.10
N CYS A 153 5.67 -2.90 -15.68
CA CYS A 153 4.73 -3.85 -16.28
C CYS A 153 4.48 -3.56 -17.77
N LYS A 154 4.27 -2.29 -18.15
CA LYS A 154 4.10 -1.90 -19.56
C LYS A 154 5.34 -2.23 -20.40
N ASP A 155 6.52 -1.91 -19.89
CA ASP A 155 7.78 -2.19 -20.58
C ASP A 155 7.97 -3.70 -20.79
N LYS A 156 7.64 -4.52 -19.79
CA LYS A 156 7.70 -5.99 -19.91
C LYS A 156 6.65 -6.56 -20.87
N LEU A 157 5.44 -6.01 -20.89
CA LEU A 157 4.41 -6.42 -21.85
C LEU A 157 4.85 -6.13 -23.29
N ALA A 158 5.43 -4.96 -23.56
CA ALA A 158 5.95 -4.62 -24.89
C ALA A 158 7.04 -5.60 -25.35
N ILE A 159 7.94 -6.01 -24.44
CA ILE A 159 8.96 -7.03 -24.74
C ILE A 159 8.31 -8.38 -25.08
N ILE A 160 7.31 -8.81 -24.30
CA ILE A 160 6.60 -10.08 -24.56
C ILE A 160 5.90 -10.05 -25.92
N GLU A 161 5.29 -8.92 -26.29
CA GLU A 161 4.65 -8.75 -27.59
C GLU A 161 5.65 -8.85 -28.74
N SER A 162 6.82 -8.20 -28.61
CA SER A 162 7.91 -8.32 -29.59
C SER A 162 8.39 -9.76 -29.75
N GLN A 163 8.64 -10.45 -28.63
CA GLN A 163 9.09 -11.84 -28.65
C GLN A 163 8.05 -12.80 -29.26
N ARG A 164 6.76 -12.54 -29.03
CA ARG A 164 5.68 -13.30 -29.66
C ARG A 164 5.64 -13.10 -31.18
N ALA A 165 5.90 -11.89 -31.66
CA ALA A 165 5.99 -11.61 -33.09
C ALA A 165 7.18 -12.33 -33.73
N GLU A 166 8.36 -12.30 -33.10
CA GLU A 166 9.55 -13.03 -33.56
C GLU A 166 9.33 -14.54 -33.62
N LEU A 167 8.66 -15.11 -32.61
CA LEU A 167 8.30 -16.53 -32.60
C LEU A 167 7.33 -16.87 -33.74
N ALA A 168 6.32 -16.04 -33.98
CA ALA A 168 5.39 -16.24 -35.09
C ALA A 168 6.09 -16.18 -36.46
N GLU A 169 7.05 -15.27 -36.65
CA GLU A 169 7.86 -15.20 -37.88
C GLU A 169 8.72 -16.45 -38.06
N ARG A 170 9.37 -16.90 -36.97
CA ARG A 170 10.19 -18.12 -36.97
C ARG A 170 9.34 -19.35 -37.30
N ASP A 171 8.17 -19.48 -36.70
CA ASP A 171 7.28 -20.62 -36.93
C ASP A 171 6.79 -20.60 -38.40
N GLY A 172 6.48 -19.43 -38.97
CA GLY A 172 6.18 -19.31 -40.41
C GLY A 172 7.35 -19.62 -41.33
N LEU A 173 8.60 -19.38 -40.91
CA LEU A 173 9.79 -19.83 -41.64
C LEU A 173 9.95 -21.36 -41.59
N LEU A 174 9.70 -21.96 -40.43
CA LEU A 174 9.78 -23.41 -40.26
C LEU A 174 8.72 -24.12 -41.10
N ASP A 175 7.49 -23.62 -41.14
CA ASP A 175 6.42 -24.16 -42.00
C ASP A 175 6.86 -24.17 -43.47
N ARG A 176 7.46 -23.08 -43.97
CA ARG A 176 8.00 -23.04 -45.35
C ARG A 176 9.11 -24.08 -45.60
N VAL A 177 9.99 -24.30 -44.62
CA VAL A 177 11.05 -25.32 -44.75
C VAL A 177 10.44 -26.72 -44.77
N VAL A 178 9.44 -26.98 -43.93
CA VAL A 178 8.70 -28.25 -43.90
C VAL A 178 7.98 -28.48 -45.23
N ASP A 179 7.28 -27.48 -45.76
CA ASP A 179 6.62 -27.55 -47.06
C ASP A 179 7.62 -27.84 -48.18
N HIS A 180 8.78 -27.18 -48.18
CA HIS A 180 9.84 -27.43 -49.16
C HIS A 180 10.40 -28.85 -49.05
N ALA A 181 10.62 -29.34 -47.83
CA ALA A 181 11.09 -30.71 -47.60
C ALA A 181 10.06 -31.76 -48.03
N ASN A 182 8.77 -31.50 -47.79
CA ASN A 182 7.68 -32.37 -48.24
C ASN A 182 7.56 -32.37 -49.77
N PHE A 183 7.68 -31.20 -50.41
CA PHE A 183 7.67 -31.10 -51.88
C PHE A 183 8.73 -32.02 -52.52
N TRP A 184 9.98 -31.95 -52.07
CA TRP A 184 11.07 -32.78 -52.62
C TRP A 184 11.00 -34.25 -52.21
N ARG A 185 10.32 -34.56 -51.10
CA ARG A 185 10.02 -35.95 -50.74
C ARG A 185 9.04 -36.56 -51.73
N ASP A 186 7.99 -35.81 -52.09
CA ASP A 186 6.90 -36.30 -52.94
C ASP A 186 7.24 -36.18 -54.44
N HIS A 187 8.18 -35.30 -54.80
CA HIS A 187 8.64 -35.09 -56.18
C HIS A 187 10.15 -35.36 -56.27
N PRO A 188 10.56 -36.58 -56.67
CA PRO A 188 11.96 -36.92 -56.82
C PRO A 188 12.65 -35.91 -57.75
N TYR A 189 13.82 -35.42 -57.33
CA TYR A 189 14.55 -34.36 -58.01
C TYR A 189 14.71 -34.60 -59.52
N ALA A 190 14.96 -35.85 -59.91
CA ALA A 190 15.10 -36.25 -61.31
C ALA A 190 13.83 -35.96 -62.14
N GLU A 191 12.63 -36.26 -61.62
CA GLU A 191 11.37 -36.10 -62.35
C GLU A 191 11.04 -34.62 -62.59
N VAL A 192 11.30 -33.77 -61.59
CA VAL A 192 11.10 -32.31 -61.69
C VAL A 192 12.07 -31.70 -62.69
N VAL A 193 13.35 -32.08 -62.63
CA VAL A 193 14.38 -31.56 -63.56
C VAL A 193 14.10 -32.01 -64.99
N GLU A 194 13.67 -33.26 -65.19
CA GLU A 194 13.28 -33.76 -66.51
C GLU A 194 12.04 -33.06 -67.07
N ALA A 195 11.06 -32.73 -66.22
CA ALA A 195 9.90 -31.93 -66.63
C ALA A 195 10.31 -30.50 -67.04
N ILE A 196 11.12 -29.83 -66.22
CA ILE A 196 11.63 -28.48 -66.53
C ILE A 196 12.46 -28.48 -67.82
N ALA A 197 13.32 -29.49 -68.03
CA ALA A 197 14.12 -29.61 -69.24
C ALA A 197 13.24 -29.81 -70.49
N ARG A 198 12.14 -30.57 -70.37
CA ARG A 198 11.15 -30.72 -71.45
C ARG A 198 10.45 -29.40 -71.77
N ASP A 199 9.99 -28.68 -70.76
CA ASP A 199 9.32 -27.39 -70.94
C ASP A 199 10.25 -26.34 -71.56
N TYR A 200 11.50 -26.28 -71.08
CA TYR A 200 12.52 -25.39 -71.64
C TYR A 200 12.80 -25.70 -73.12
N LYS A 201 12.92 -26.98 -73.47
CA LYS A 201 13.12 -27.41 -74.86
C LYS A 201 11.92 -27.07 -75.76
N ALA A 202 10.71 -27.18 -75.24
CA ALA A 202 9.50 -26.79 -75.97
C ALA A 202 9.45 -25.27 -76.21
N LEU A 203 9.80 -24.48 -75.19
CA LEU A 203 9.89 -23.02 -75.31
C LEU A 203 11.00 -22.58 -76.28
N SER A 204 12.17 -23.22 -76.23
CA SER A 204 13.28 -22.90 -77.15
C SER A 204 12.94 -23.24 -78.61
N ALA A 205 12.27 -24.36 -78.86
CA ALA A 205 11.83 -24.75 -80.20
C ALA A 205 10.75 -23.79 -80.77
N SER A 206 9.94 -23.18 -79.91
CA SER A 206 8.94 -22.17 -80.32
C SER A 206 9.55 -20.78 -80.59
N ALA A 207 10.75 -20.50 -80.07
CA ALA A 207 11.43 -19.21 -80.29
C ALA A 207 12.17 -19.15 -81.64
N GLU A 208 12.53 -20.29 -82.23
CA GLU A 208 13.26 -20.37 -83.50
C GLU A 208 12.37 -20.24 -84.75
N SER A 209 11.03 -20.28 -84.61
CA SER A 209 10.10 -20.12 -85.74
C SER A 209 9.85 -18.67 -86.18
N SER A 210 10.56 -17.68 -85.59
CA SER A 210 10.48 -16.25 -85.94
C SER A 210 11.80 -15.75 -86.56
N ALA A 211 12.20 -16.33 -87.69
CA ALA A 211 13.22 -15.75 -88.58
C ALA A 211 12.52 -15.04 -89.77
N PRO A 212 13.06 -13.91 -90.27
CA PRO A 212 12.32 -12.96 -91.09
C PRO A 212 12.09 -13.47 -92.51
N VAL A 213 10.88 -13.26 -93.02
CA VAL A 213 10.55 -13.41 -94.44
C VAL A 213 11.37 -12.37 -95.22
N ALA A 214 12.43 -12.81 -95.89
CA ALA A 214 13.10 -12.00 -96.90
C ALA A 214 12.16 -11.85 -98.11
N GLN A 215 11.74 -10.62 -98.41
CA GLN A 215 11.12 -10.29 -99.70
C GLN A 215 12.09 -9.49 -100.55
N ALA A 216 12.27 -10.01 -101.76
CA ALA A 216 13.07 -9.52 -102.87
C ALA A 216 12.39 -8.34 -103.59
#